data_AF-A0A955DQ84-F1
#
_entry.id   AF-A0A955DQ84-F1
#
_cell.length_a   1.000
_cell.length_b   1.000
_cell.length_c   1.000
_cell.angle_alpha   90.00
_cell.angle_beta   90.00
_cell.angle_gamma   90.00
#
_symmetry.space_group_name_H-M   'P 1'
#
loop_
_entity.id
_entity.type
_entity.pdbx_description
1 polymer ?
#
loop_
_entity_poly.entity_id
_entity_poly.type
_entity_poly.pdbx_seq_one_letter_code
_entity_poly.pdbx_strand_id
1 'polypeptide(L)' 'GDGTFGNNEVNIDDLLAIINAFGALGGPCDIAPDNGDGTFGNGAVNIDDVLAVINAFGPCPE' A
#
# COMPACT_ATOMS: atom_id res chain seq x y z
N GLY A 1 2.24 -17.28 -1.95
CA GLY A 1 3.06 -16.56 -0.96
C GLY A 1 4.21 -15.95 -1.71
N ASP A 2 4.11 -14.63 -1.94
CA ASP A 2 5.16 -13.63 -2.23
C ASP A 2 4.59 -12.24 -2.61
N GLY A 3 3.27 -12.02 -2.51
CA GLY A 3 2.62 -10.72 -2.78
C GLY A 3 2.69 -9.73 -1.62
N THR A 4 3.86 -9.12 -1.44
CA THR A 4 4.11 -7.70 -1.12
C THR A 4 3.41 -7.02 0.06
N PHE A 5 2.83 -7.75 1.02
CA PHE A 5 2.52 -7.26 2.38
C PHE A 5 2.45 -8.48 3.30
N GLY A 6 3.45 -8.70 4.16
CA GLY A 6 3.39 -9.84 5.09
C GLY A 6 4.71 -10.40 5.64
N ASN A 7 5.80 -9.64 5.59
CA ASN A 7 7.12 -10.03 6.09
C ASN A 7 7.59 -9.19 7.32
N ASN A 8 6.66 -8.61 8.08
CA ASN A 8 6.91 -7.73 9.24
C ASN A 8 7.79 -6.51 8.94
N GLU A 9 7.90 -6.11 7.67
CA GLU A 9 8.68 -4.97 7.22
C GLU A 9 7.99 -4.34 6.02
N VAL A 10 7.98 -3.02 5.95
CA VAL A 10 7.63 -2.26 4.76
C VAL A 10 8.93 -1.82 4.08
N ASN A 11 9.15 -2.27 2.86
CA ASN A 11 10.43 -2.09 2.16
C ASN A 11 10.24 -1.73 0.66
N ILE A 12 11.32 -1.85 -0.10
CA ILE A 12 11.35 -1.46 -1.51
C ILE A 12 10.44 -2.33 -2.39
N ASP A 13 10.21 -3.59 -2.03
CA ASP A 13 9.36 -4.50 -2.80
C ASP A 13 7.89 -4.07 -2.70
N ASP A 14 7.46 -3.60 -1.54
CA ASP A 14 6.10 -3.08 -1.33
C ASP A 14 5.89 -1.78 -2.13
N LEU A 15 6.91 -0.90 -2.15
CA LEU A 15 6.86 0.30 -2.97
C LEU A 15 6.80 -0.03 -4.47
N LEU A 16 7.59 -1.01 -4.92
CA LEU A 16 7.55 -1.47 -6.32
C LEU A 16 6.21 -2.12 -6.67
N ALA A 17 5.54 -2.78 -5.73
CA ALA A 17 4.20 -3.33 -5.93
C ALA A 17 3.20 -2.21 -6.27
N ILE A 18 3.18 -1.13 -5.49
CA ILE A 18 2.32 0.03 -5.75
C ILE A 18 2.65 0.69 -7.09
N ILE A 19 3.93 0.90 -7.39
CA ILE A 19 4.37 1.52 -8.65
C ILE A 19 3.93 0.67 -9.86
N ASN A 20 4.05 -0.65 -9.79
CA ASN A 20 3.63 -1.55 -10.87
C ASN A 20 2.11 -1.60 -11.06
N ALA A 21 1.34 -1.28 -10.02
CA ALA A 21 -0.12 -1.23 -10.06
C ALA A 21 -0.69 0.18 -10.28
N PHE A 22 0.15 1.21 -10.42
CA PHE A 22 -0.29 2.61 -10.48
C PHE A 22 -1.31 2.86 -11.60
N GLY A 23 -2.43 3.49 -11.25
CA GLY A 23 -3.56 3.73 -12.14
C GLY A 23 -4.58 2.59 -12.22
N ALA A 24 -4.34 1.45 -11.57
CA ALA A 24 -5.36 0.40 -11.45
C ALA A 24 -6.54 0.86 -10.57
N LEU A 25 -7.72 0.29 -10.83
CA LEU A 25 -8.90 0.50 -10.00
C LEU A 25 -8.98 -0.59 -8.93
N GLY A 26 -8.95 -0.19 -7.67
CA GLY A 26 -8.99 -1.08 -6.51
C GLY A 26 -7.87 -2.12 -6.47
N GLY A 27 -8.14 -3.22 -5.75
CA GLY A 27 -7.23 -4.35 -5.64
C GLY A 27 -6.27 -4.24 -4.44
N PRO A 28 -5.32 -5.17 -4.31
CA PRO A 28 -4.47 -5.28 -3.12
C PRO A 28 -3.45 -4.14 -2.97
N CYS A 29 -3.25 -3.33 -4.02
CA CYS A 29 -2.38 -2.16 -4.00
C CYS A 29 -3.15 -0.85 -3.75
N ASP A 30 -4.49 -0.91 -3.63
CA ASP A 30 -5.31 0.23 -3.21
C ASP A 30 -5.38 0.22 -1.68
N ILE A 31 -4.34 0.78 -1.08
CA ILE A 31 -4.04 0.82 0.35
C ILE A 31 -4.09 2.25 0.90
N ALA A 32 -4.64 3.19 0.14
CA ALA A 32 -4.83 4.57 0.55
C ALA A 32 -5.48 4.61 1.95
N PRO A 33 -5.07 5.56 2.82
CA PRO A 33 -5.57 5.62 4.19
C PRO A 33 -7.09 5.76 4.23
N ASP A 34 -7.69 5.19 5.28
CA ASP A 34 -9.10 5.35 5.57
C ASP A 34 -9.51 6.84 5.58
N ASN A 35 -10.52 7.17 4.77
CA ASN A 35 -11.07 8.52 4.64
C ASN A 35 -12.08 8.85 5.76
N GLY A 36 -12.21 7.98 6.76
CA GLY A 36 -13.09 8.11 7.92
C GLY A 36 -14.33 7.21 7.88
N ASP A 37 -14.42 6.29 6.92
CA ASP A 37 -15.53 5.32 6.81
C ASP A 37 -15.18 3.91 7.32
N GLY A 38 -13.95 3.70 7.79
CA GLY A 38 -13.45 2.42 8.29
C GLY A 38 -12.93 1.50 7.20
N THR A 39 -12.83 1.95 5.95
CA THR A 39 -12.32 1.18 4.82
C THR A 39 -10.99 1.74 4.32
N PHE A 40 -10.04 0.85 4.07
CA PHE A 40 -8.79 1.20 3.39
C PHE A 40 -8.98 1.08 1.88
N GLY A 41 -8.23 1.89 1.14
CA GLY A 41 -8.35 2.03 -0.30
C GLY A 41 -9.41 3.07 -0.70
N ASN A 42 -9.11 3.87 -1.70
CA ASN A 42 -9.97 4.94 -2.20
C ASN A 42 -10.57 4.62 -3.59
N GLY A 43 -10.43 3.37 -4.04
CA GLY A 43 -10.92 2.86 -5.32
C GLY A 43 -9.90 2.97 -6.46
N ALA A 44 -8.70 3.49 -6.21
CA ALA A 44 -7.68 3.63 -7.25
C ALA A 44 -6.26 3.63 -6.66
N VAL A 45 -5.37 2.84 -7.25
CA VAL A 45 -3.94 2.89 -6.95
C VAL A 45 -3.36 4.19 -7.51
N ASN A 46 -2.98 5.10 -6.64
CA ASN A 46 -2.55 6.44 -6.98
C ASN A 46 -1.45 6.94 -6.01
N ILE A 47 -1.27 8.26 -5.94
CA ILE A 47 -0.21 8.85 -5.11
C ILE A 47 -0.42 8.63 -3.62
N ASP A 48 -1.68 8.49 -3.16
CA ASP A 48 -2.01 8.27 -1.76
C ASP A 48 -1.50 6.90 -1.28
N ASP A 49 -1.57 5.87 -2.12
CA ASP A 49 -1.02 4.54 -1.85
C ASP A 49 0.50 4.55 -1.77
N VAL A 50 1.15 5.29 -2.68
CA VAL A 50 2.61 5.48 -2.65
C VAL A 50 3.03 6.15 -1.35
N LEU A 51 2.31 7.19 -0.93
CA LEU A 51 2.57 7.89 0.32
C LEU A 51 2.32 6.99 1.54
N ALA A 52 1.33 6.10 1.50
CA ALA A 52 1.08 5.15 2.56
C ALA A 52 2.30 4.24 2.80
N VAL A 53 2.91 3.70 1.73
CA VAL A 53 4.13 2.87 1.84
C VAL A 53 5.33 3.68 2.34
N ILE A 54 5.56 4.87 1.78
CA ILE A 54 6.72 5.70 2.16
C ILE A 54 6.64 6.11 3.64
N ASN A 55 5.45 6.42 4.15
CA ASN A 55 5.25 6.80 5.54
C ASN A 55 5.39 5.61 6.51
N ALA A 56 5.18 4.39 6.03
CA ALA A 56 5.28 3.17 6.82
C ALA A 56 6.63 2.45 6.69
N PHE A 57 7.56 2.98 5.89
CA PHE A 57 8.82 2.32 5.55
C PHE A 57 9.64 1.93 6.78
N GLY A 58 10.14 0.70 6.79
CA GLY A 58 10.87 0.10 7.91
C GLY A 58 10.07 -1.01 8.60
N PRO A 59 10.51 -1.44 9.80
CA PRO A 59 9.90 -2.56 10.49
C PRO A 59 8.45 -2.26 10.92
N CYS A 60 7.58 -3.26 10.79
CA CYS A 60 6.23 -3.19 11.33
C CYS A 60 6.27 -3.21 12.88
N PRO A 61 5.41 -2.44 13.57
CA PRO A 61 5.25 -2.57 15.01
C PRO A 61 4.84 -4.00 15.41
N GLU A 62 5.37 -4.48 16.55
CA GLU A 62 5.00 -5.76 17.19
C GLU A 62 3.59 -5.75 17.77
#